data_AF-A0A9W5N178-F1
#
_entry.id   AF-A0A9W5N178-F1
#
_cell.length_a   1.000
_cell.length_b   1.000
_cell.length_c   1.000
_cell.angle_alpha   90.00
_cell.angle_beta   90.00
_cell.angle_gamma   90.00
#
_symmetry.space_group_name_H-M   'P 1'
#
loop_
_entity.id
_entity.type
_entity.pdbx_description
1 polymer ?
#
loop_
_entity_poly.entity_id
_entity_poly.type
_entity_poly.pdbx_seq_one_letter_code
_entity_poly.pdbx_strand_id
1 'polypeptide(L)'
;MPYWIFGFAKLRRSNGLPDPMRSTASSANAFLPCGNAPHRANWPTGANAVQYIRGQNPLLLRREQAYLGVLVDDLITKGVNEPYRMFTSRAEYRLQLREDNADMRLTEDGHKIGLVSEEQWRMFNEKREAIEREIQRLKTTWYTPQKLAEDEQIRVFGQKLSREANLHDLLRRPNLDYAALMTLEGARPSENLSAEVIEQVEIQVKYQGYIDRQNEEIDSRRDIETLKLPDDIDYSKVKGLSAEVQQKLNQHKPETVGQASRISGVTPAAVALLMVHLKRGFKGAK
;
A
#
# COMPACT_ATOMS: atom_id res chain seq x y z
N MET A 1 8.48 31.59 -9.67
CA MET A 1 7.76 30.31 -9.57
C MET A 1 8.73 29.19 -9.87
N PRO A 2 9.19 28.39 -8.89
CA PRO A 2 10.04 27.25 -9.20
C PRO A 2 9.35 25.93 -8.85
N TYR A 3 9.11 25.15 -9.91
CA TYR A 3 9.00 23.70 -9.89
C TYR A 3 10.36 23.08 -9.56
N TRP A 4 10.44 22.15 -8.59
CA TRP A 4 11.52 21.15 -8.51
C TRP A 4 10.95 19.81 -8.02
N ILE A 5 10.79 18.80 -8.90
CA ILE A 5 11.70 17.71 -9.34
C ILE A 5 11.36 16.36 -8.66
N PHE A 6 10.86 15.43 -9.46
CA PHE A 6 11.29 14.02 -9.43
C PHE A 6 11.52 13.57 -10.88
N GLY A 7 12.77 13.35 -11.25
CA GLY A 7 13.18 12.87 -12.57
C GLY A 7 14.58 12.32 -12.49
N PHE A 8 14.70 10.99 -12.47
CA PHE A 8 15.99 10.28 -12.49
C PHE A 8 16.59 10.36 -13.90
N ALA A 9 17.69 11.10 -14.06
CA ALA A 9 18.48 11.13 -15.29
C ALA A 9 19.92 10.63 -15.05
N LYS A 10 20.17 9.44 -15.61
CA LYS A 10 21.42 8.88 -16.17
C LYS A 10 22.70 9.76 -16.05
N LEU A 11 23.61 9.41 -15.14
CA LEU A 11 24.95 10.03 -15.05
C LEU A 11 25.94 9.40 -16.04
N ARG A 12 26.46 10.23 -16.95
CA ARG A 12 27.71 10.00 -17.71
C ARG A 12 28.83 10.77 -16.98
N ARG A 13 29.97 10.11 -16.72
CA ARG A 13 31.15 10.71 -16.06
C ARG A 13 31.86 11.71 -16.97
N SER A 14 32.28 12.86 -16.41
CA SER A 14 33.51 13.56 -16.82
C SER A 14 33.99 14.55 -15.74
N ASN A 15 35.19 14.23 -15.21
CA ASN A 15 36.23 14.98 -14.49
C ASN A 15 36.14 16.51 -14.30
N GLY A 16 36.56 16.97 -13.10
CA GLY A 16 37.48 18.13 -12.96
C GLY A 16 37.18 19.22 -11.91
N LEU A 17 37.57 18.99 -10.64
CA LEU A 17 38.16 19.91 -9.62
C LEU A 17 37.47 21.27 -9.24
N PRO A 18 37.84 21.92 -8.11
CA PRO A 18 37.95 21.44 -6.73
C PRO A 18 37.13 22.28 -5.71
N ASP A 19 36.93 21.70 -4.53
CA ASP A 19 36.44 22.32 -3.28
C ASP A 19 37.39 23.47 -2.82
N PRO A 20 36.91 24.54 -2.15
CA PRO A 20 36.81 24.44 -0.69
C PRO A 20 35.69 25.31 -0.06
N MET A 21 34.96 24.77 0.91
CA MET A 21 34.72 25.46 2.20
C MET A 21 34.11 24.49 3.23
N ARG A 22 34.96 24.02 4.15
CA ARG A 22 34.54 23.51 5.46
C ARG A 22 34.04 24.69 6.30
N SER A 23 32.81 24.60 6.83
CA SER A 23 32.50 24.98 8.22
C SER A 23 31.01 24.77 8.52
N THR A 24 30.75 24.20 9.70
CA THR A 24 29.47 24.22 10.46
C THR A 24 28.25 23.49 9.88
N ALA A 25 28.19 22.18 10.15
CA ALA A 25 26.92 21.46 10.34
C ALA A 25 27.05 20.51 11.54
N SER A 26 27.22 21.11 12.72
CA SER A 26 27.02 20.45 14.01
C SER A 26 25.72 21.01 14.59
N SER A 27 24.60 20.32 14.37
CA SER A 27 23.37 20.39 15.19
C SER A 27 22.19 19.73 14.47
N ALA A 28 22.06 18.42 14.60
CA ALA A 28 20.77 17.73 14.41
C ALA A 28 20.69 16.48 15.31
N ASN A 29 21.15 16.62 16.56
CA ASN A 29 20.77 15.71 17.64
C ASN A 29 19.78 16.46 18.52
N ALA A 30 18.52 16.48 18.11
CA ALA A 30 17.40 16.84 18.98
C ALA A 30 16.65 15.54 19.31
N PHE A 31 17.26 14.73 20.19
CA PHE A 31 16.51 13.75 20.98
C PHE A 31 15.69 14.55 21.99
N LEU A 32 14.38 14.71 21.72
CA LEU A 32 13.46 15.18 22.74
C LEU A 32 13.28 14.06 23.79
N PRO A 33 13.35 14.37 25.10
CA PRO A 33 13.27 13.35 26.13
C PRO A 33 11.82 12.85 26.25
N CYS A 34 11.55 11.67 25.70
CA CYS A 34 10.32 10.94 25.93
C CYS A 34 10.26 10.50 27.41
N GLY A 35 9.33 11.07 28.18
CA GLY A 35 8.84 10.42 29.40
C GLY A 35 8.11 9.13 29.02
N ASN A 36 8.69 7.97 29.38
CA ASN A 36 8.06 6.63 29.43
C ASN A 36 7.28 6.12 28.20
N ALA A 37 7.71 6.42 26.97
CA ALA A 37 7.23 5.71 25.78
C ALA A 37 8.39 5.35 24.83
N PRO A 38 9.14 4.26 25.07
CA PRO A 38 10.36 3.97 24.32
C PRO A 38 10.15 3.48 22.87
N HIS A 39 8.93 3.32 22.35
CA HIS A 39 8.72 2.69 21.02
C HIS A 39 7.71 3.37 20.07
N ARG A 40 7.09 4.50 20.43
CA ARG A 40 5.91 5.05 19.70
C ARG A 40 6.21 6.03 18.54
N ALA A 41 7.46 6.16 18.07
CA ALA A 41 7.83 7.19 17.10
C ALA A 41 8.02 6.63 15.68
N ASN A 42 6.92 6.37 14.97
CA ASN A 42 6.93 6.02 13.55
C ASN A 42 7.05 7.30 12.68
N TRP A 43 8.02 7.32 11.75
CA TRP A 43 8.29 8.44 10.82
C TRP A 43 7.29 8.49 9.66
N PRO A 44 6.36 9.46 9.66
CA PRO A 44 6.62 10.72 8.98
C PRO A 44 6.61 11.82 10.03
N THR A 45 7.77 12.08 10.61
CA THR A 45 7.91 12.94 11.80
C THR A 45 7.30 14.32 11.65
N GLY A 46 7.26 14.92 10.46
CA GLY A 46 6.62 16.22 10.28
C GLY A 46 5.12 16.15 10.59
N ALA A 47 4.41 15.23 9.94
CA ALA A 47 2.97 15.03 10.15
C ALA A 47 2.67 14.57 11.58
N ASN A 48 3.41 13.58 12.08
CA ASN A 48 3.19 13.05 13.43
C ASN A 48 3.60 14.01 14.55
N ALA A 49 4.59 14.89 14.35
CA ALA A 49 4.90 15.96 15.30
C ALA A 49 3.77 16.97 15.40
N VAL A 50 3.17 17.37 14.26
CA VAL A 50 2.01 18.25 14.25
C VAL A 50 0.81 17.59 14.94
N GLN A 51 0.54 16.31 14.64
CA GLN A 51 -0.53 15.56 15.31
C GLN A 51 -0.31 15.47 16.83
N TYR A 52 0.93 15.24 17.27
CA TYR A 52 1.29 15.19 18.68
C TYR A 52 1.04 16.54 19.39
N ILE A 53 1.47 17.65 18.79
CA ILE A 53 1.20 19.00 19.32
C ILE A 53 -0.31 19.27 19.40
N ARG A 54 -1.09 18.76 18.44
CA ARG A 54 -2.55 18.86 18.41
C ARG A 54 -3.27 17.88 19.36
N GLY A 55 -2.56 16.99 20.05
CA GLY A 55 -3.16 15.94 20.88
C GLY A 55 -3.97 14.92 20.10
N GLN A 56 -3.71 14.77 18.80
CA GLN A 56 -4.41 13.85 17.90
C GLN A 56 -3.64 12.54 17.73
N ASN A 57 -4.35 11.52 17.24
CA ASN A 57 -3.72 10.23 16.95
C ASN A 57 -2.67 10.37 15.83
N PRO A 58 -1.53 9.65 15.93
CA PRO A 58 -0.51 9.65 14.90
C PRO A 58 -1.02 8.96 13.62
N LEU A 59 -0.51 9.42 12.48
CA LEU A 59 -0.65 8.71 11.21
C LEU A 59 0.24 7.47 11.24
N LEU A 60 -0.39 6.30 11.14
CA LEU A 60 0.27 5.00 11.06
C LEU A 60 -0.07 4.36 9.71
N LEU A 61 0.87 4.40 8.77
CA LEU A 61 0.73 3.76 7.48
C LEU A 61 1.05 2.27 7.60
N ARG A 62 0.08 1.43 7.23
CA ARG A 62 0.27 -0.02 7.25
C ARG A 62 1.03 -0.49 6.01
N ARG A 63 1.63 -1.69 6.09
CA ARG A 63 2.47 -2.25 5.03
C ARG A 63 1.69 -2.47 3.73
N GLU A 64 0.46 -2.94 3.84
CA GLU A 64 -0.46 -3.15 2.72
C GLU A 64 -1.02 -1.85 2.14
N GLN A 65 -0.93 -0.75 2.88
CA GLN A 65 -1.44 0.55 2.43
C GLN A 65 -0.40 1.34 1.64
N ALA A 66 0.89 1.28 1.99
CA ALA A 66 1.92 2.07 1.34
C ALA A 66 3.31 1.45 1.44
N TYR A 67 4.13 1.67 0.41
CA TYR A 67 5.57 1.41 0.45
C TYR A 67 6.29 2.15 1.59
N LEU A 68 5.79 3.32 2.01
CA LEU A 68 6.30 4.03 3.17
C LEU A 68 6.06 3.24 4.48
N GLY A 69 4.92 2.55 4.60
CA GLY A 69 4.66 1.65 5.73
C GLY A 69 5.62 0.45 5.74
N VAL A 70 5.89 -0.14 4.57
CA VAL A 70 6.89 -1.22 4.40
C VAL A 70 8.28 -0.76 4.83
N LEU A 71 8.70 0.42 4.40
CA LEU A 71 9.99 1.01 4.74
C LEU A 71 10.13 1.18 6.26
N VAL A 72 9.16 1.81 6.89
CA VAL A 72 9.20 2.11 8.34
C VAL A 72 9.20 0.82 9.16
N ASP A 73 8.30 -0.12 8.84
CA ASP A 73 8.23 -1.41 9.55
C ASP A 73 9.53 -2.21 9.39
N ASP A 74 10.14 -2.21 8.20
CA ASP A 74 11.43 -2.88 7.98
C ASP A 74 12.55 -2.24 8.81
N LEU A 75 12.63 -0.90 8.86
CA LEU A 75 13.66 -0.20 9.62
C LEU A 75 13.58 -0.48 11.12
N ILE A 76 12.36 -0.52 11.66
CA ILE A 76 12.12 -0.77 13.10
C ILE A 76 12.33 -2.24 13.43
N THR A 77 11.81 -3.15 12.58
CA THR A 77 11.79 -4.58 12.89
C THR A 77 13.13 -5.26 12.60
N LYS A 78 13.79 -4.90 11.49
CA LYS A 78 15.03 -5.57 11.06
C LYS A 78 16.28 -4.80 11.46
N GLY A 79 16.16 -3.50 11.75
CA GLY A 79 17.31 -2.62 11.87
C GLY A 79 18.06 -2.49 10.54
N VAL A 80 19.13 -1.69 10.55
CA VAL A 80 19.98 -1.48 9.39
C VAL A 80 21.45 -1.43 9.79
N ASN A 81 22.25 -2.32 9.23
CA ASN A 81 23.72 -2.27 9.33
C ASN A 81 24.35 -1.52 8.14
N GLU A 82 23.60 -1.43 7.03
CA GLU A 82 23.96 -0.73 5.81
C GLU A 82 22.80 0.18 5.37
N PRO A 83 23.04 1.23 4.58
CA PRO A 83 21.99 2.14 4.14
C PRO A 83 20.81 1.40 3.51
N TYR A 84 19.61 1.61 4.06
CA TYR A 84 18.41 0.94 3.57
C TYR A 84 18.12 1.32 2.11
N ARG A 85 17.80 0.33 1.27
CA ARG A 85 17.34 0.56 -0.10
C ARG A 85 16.00 -0.13 -0.31
N MET A 86 15.00 0.67 -0.66
CA MET A 86 13.69 0.15 -1.03
C MET A 86 13.78 -0.58 -2.36
N PHE A 87 13.44 -1.86 -2.35
CA PHE A 87 13.14 -2.61 -3.55
C PHE A 87 11.69 -3.06 -3.47
N THR A 88 10.97 -3.01 -4.60
CA THR A 88 9.58 -3.46 -4.68
C THR A 88 9.42 -4.91 -4.20
N SER A 89 10.49 -5.72 -4.33
CA SER A 89 10.56 -7.11 -3.87
C SER A 89 10.27 -7.30 -2.37
N ARG A 90 10.39 -6.25 -1.56
CA ARG A 90 10.15 -6.32 -0.10
C ARG A 90 8.70 -6.13 0.31
N ALA A 91 7.83 -5.67 -0.60
CA ALA A 91 6.40 -5.63 -0.36
C ALA A 91 5.74 -6.93 -0.80
N GLU A 92 4.89 -7.45 0.06
CA GLU A 92 4.06 -8.62 -0.16
C GLU A 92 2.89 -8.29 -1.10
N TYR A 93 2.40 -7.04 -1.06
CA TYR A 93 1.18 -6.59 -1.74
C TYR A 93 1.43 -5.69 -2.95
N ARG A 94 2.36 -6.10 -3.84
CA ARG A 94 2.82 -5.24 -4.97
C ARG A 94 1.72 -4.87 -5.96
N LEU A 95 0.73 -5.73 -6.16
CA LEU A 95 -0.38 -5.44 -7.09
C LEU A 95 -1.32 -4.36 -6.54
N GLN A 96 -1.40 -4.21 -5.22
CA GLN A 96 -2.15 -3.15 -4.56
C GLN A 96 -1.32 -1.87 -4.40
N LEU A 97 -0.02 -2.00 -4.12
CA LEU A 97 0.91 -0.88 -3.92
C LEU A 97 1.47 -0.34 -5.24
N ARG A 98 0.60 0.08 -6.16
CA ARG A 98 1.04 0.64 -7.44
C ARG A 98 1.21 2.15 -7.35
N GLU A 99 2.05 2.70 -8.22
CA GLU A 99 2.20 4.14 -8.34
C GLU A 99 0.88 4.81 -8.76
N ASP A 100 0.20 4.21 -9.75
CA ASP A 100 -1.00 4.74 -10.38
C ASP A 100 -2.21 4.90 -9.45
N ASN A 101 -2.23 4.20 -8.30
CA ASN A 101 -3.34 4.19 -7.35
C ASN A 101 -2.96 4.74 -5.96
N ALA A 102 -1.82 5.42 -5.83
CA ALA A 102 -1.36 5.93 -4.55
C ALA A 102 -2.32 6.96 -3.94
N ASP A 103 -2.96 7.76 -4.78
CA ASP A 103 -3.99 8.71 -4.42
C ASP A 103 -5.23 8.01 -3.83
N MET A 104 -5.72 6.96 -4.49
CA MET A 104 -6.85 6.14 -4.02
C MET A 104 -6.58 5.51 -2.66
N ARG A 105 -5.31 5.24 -2.33
CA ARG A 105 -4.91 4.65 -1.04
C ARG A 105 -4.68 5.66 0.07
N LEU A 106 -4.18 6.86 -0.25
CA LEU A 106 -3.59 7.77 0.76
C LEU A 106 -4.18 9.17 0.81
N THR A 107 -4.88 9.64 -0.23
CA THR A 107 -5.39 11.02 -0.30
C THR A 107 -6.40 11.30 0.81
N GLU A 108 -7.28 10.34 1.13
CA GLU A 108 -8.25 10.49 2.21
C GLU A 108 -7.58 10.62 3.58
N ASP A 109 -6.57 9.79 3.87
CA ASP A 109 -5.80 9.89 5.11
C ASP A 109 -5.03 11.22 5.17
N GLY A 110 -4.48 11.68 4.04
CA GLY A 110 -3.82 12.97 3.91
C GLY A 110 -4.76 14.16 4.14
N HIS A 111 -6.00 14.10 3.66
CA HIS A 111 -7.03 15.12 3.88
C HIS A 111 -7.43 15.19 5.35
N LYS A 112 -7.67 14.04 5.99
CA LYS A 112 -8.03 13.95 7.43
C LYS A 112 -7.03 14.63 8.35
N ILE A 113 -5.74 14.58 8.02
CA ILE A 113 -4.66 15.21 8.82
C ILE A 113 -4.27 16.61 8.33
N GLY A 114 -4.91 17.11 7.27
CA GLY A 114 -4.71 18.45 6.72
C GLY A 114 -3.46 18.62 5.84
N LEU A 115 -2.93 17.53 5.26
CA LEU A 115 -1.86 17.59 4.27
C LEU A 115 -2.38 17.78 2.83
N VAL A 116 -3.62 17.40 2.57
CA VAL A 116 -4.29 17.56 1.27
C VAL A 116 -5.24 18.76 1.36
N SER A 117 -5.14 19.70 0.42
CA SER A 117 -6.01 20.87 0.38
C SER A 117 -7.44 20.51 -0.06
N GLU A 118 -8.41 21.37 0.25
CA GLU A 118 -9.81 21.19 -0.21
C GLU A 118 -9.91 21.13 -1.74
N GLU A 119 -9.07 21.88 -2.46
CA GLU A 119 -9.04 21.83 -3.92
C GLU A 119 -8.56 20.48 -4.44
N GLN A 120 -7.46 19.95 -3.89
CA GLN A 120 -6.94 18.63 -4.24
C GLN A 120 -7.92 17.52 -3.87
N TRP A 121 -8.58 17.65 -2.71
CA TRP A 121 -9.61 16.73 -2.26
C TRP A 121 -10.81 16.69 -3.22
N ARG A 122 -11.27 17.85 -3.69
CA ARG A 122 -12.33 17.93 -4.69
C ARG A 122 -11.93 17.25 -5.99
N MET A 123 -10.75 17.55 -6.53
CA MET A 123 -10.24 16.90 -7.77
C MET A 123 -10.16 15.38 -7.63
N PHE A 124 -9.70 14.90 -6.47
CA PHE A 124 -9.66 13.47 -6.16
C PHE A 124 -11.05 12.84 -6.13
N ASN A 125 -12.02 13.48 -5.48
CA ASN A 125 -13.40 12.98 -5.43
C ASN A 125 -14.03 12.93 -6.82
N GLU A 126 -13.86 13.98 -7.63
CA GLU A 126 -14.34 14.02 -9.02
C GLU A 126 -13.77 12.86 -9.85
N LYS A 127 -12.45 12.61 -9.75
CA LYS A 127 -11.79 11.46 -10.39
C LYS A 127 -12.37 10.13 -9.90
N ARG A 128 -12.49 9.94 -8.58
CA ARG A 128 -13.01 8.72 -7.96
C ARG A 128 -14.45 8.43 -8.40
N GLU A 129 -15.30 9.44 -8.41
CA GLU A 129 -16.68 9.34 -8.87
C GLU A 129 -16.77 9.04 -10.37
N ALA A 130 -15.93 9.66 -11.20
CA ALA A 130 -15.88 9.36 -12.63
C ALA A 130 -15.49 7.90 -12.91
N ILE A 131 -14.51 7.37 -12.17
CA ILE A 131 -14.09 5.96 -12.29
C ILE A 131 -15.24 5.03 -11.88
N GLU A 132 -15.87 5.26 -10.73
CA GLU A 132 -16.96 4.40 -10.26
C GLU A 132 -18.16 4.45 -11.21
N ARG A 133 -18.57 5.65 -11.66
CA ARG A 133 -19.65 5.81 -12.65
C ARG A 133 -19.36 5.03 -13.92
N GLU A 134 -18.13 5.09 -14.42
CA GLU A 134 -17.77 4.38 -15.64
C GLU A 134 -17.75 2.87 -15.44
N ILE A 135 -17.20 2.37 -14.32
CA ILE A 135 -17.24 0.93 -14.00
C ILE A 135 -18.68 0.43 -13.92
N GLN A 136 -19.58 1.18 -13.29
CA GLN A 136 -21.00 0.80 -13.23
C GLN A 136 -21.64 0.80 -14.62
N ARG A 137 -21.36 1.81 -15.45
CA ARG A 137 -21.84 1.87 -16.83
C ARG A 137 -21.36 0.67 -17.66
N LEU A 138 -20.09 0.27 -17.52
CA LEU A 138 -19.55 -0.90 -18.21
C LEU A 138 -20.26 -2.20 -17.79
N LYS A 139 -20.68 -2.31 -16.52
CA LYS A 139 -21.46 -3.45 -16.00
C LYS A 139 -22.91 -3.46 -16.51
N THR A 140 -23.51 -2.29 -16.72
CA THR A 140 -24.91 -2.16 -17.20
C THR A 140 -25.05 -2.13 -18.72
N THR A 141 -23.95 -2.01 -19.47
CA THR A 141 -23.98 -1.96 -20.94
C THR A 141 -23.77 -3.35 -21.52
N TRP A 142 -24.85 -3.93 -22.08
CA TRP A 142 -24.87 -5.31 -22.58
C TRP A 142 -24.85 -5.40 -24.11
N TYR A 143 -24.09 -6.37 -24.60
CA TYR A 143 -24.11 -6.81 -26.00
C TYR A 143 -24.59 -8.25 -26.09
N THR A 144 -25.52 -8.48 -27.02
CA THR A 144 -25.99 -9.81 -27.40
C THR A 144 -25.49 -10.14 -28.81
N PRO A 145 -25.30 -11.43 -29.15
CA PRO A 145 -24.85 -11.84 -30.48
C PRO A 145 -25.73 -11.32 -31.63
N GLN A 146 -27.01 -11.04 -31.38
CA GLN A 146 -27.98 -10.54 -32.36
C GLN A 146 -27.94 -9.02 -32.52
N LYS A 147 -27.49 -8.29 -31.48
CA LYS A 147 -27.51 -6.81 -31.46
C LYS A 147 -26.30 -6.20 -32.17
N LEU A 148 -25.22 -6.96 -32.32
CA LEU A 148 -24.00 -6.50 -32.97
C LEU A 148 -23.75 -7.30 -34.24
N ALA A 149 -23.40 -6.62 -35.34
CA ALA A 149 -23.06 -7.28 -36.59
C ALA A 149 -21.83 -8.20 -36.41
N GLU A 150 -21.79 -9.31 -37.16
CA GLU A 150 -20.78 -10.35 -36.99
C GLU A 150 -19.35 -9.86 -37.34
N ASP A 151 -19.24 -9.02 -38.35
CA ASP A 151 -18.01 -8.35 -38.76
C ASP A 151 -17.45 -7.46 -37.64
N GLU A 152 -18.31 -6.71 -36.96
CA GLU A 152 -17.93 -5.90 -35.79
C GLU A 152 -17.49 -6.76 -34.60
N GLN A 153 -18.15 -7.89 -34.36
CA GLN A 153 -17.74 -8.85 -33.33
C GLN A 153 -16.34 -9.42 -33.62
N ILE A 154 -16.06 -9.81 -34.87
CA ILE A 154 -14.76 -10.33 -35.27
C ILE A 154 -13.70 -9.23 -35.23
N ARG A 155 -14.02 -8.01 -35.68
CA ARG A 155 -13.11 -6.85 -35.69
C ARG A 155 -12.66 -6.47 -34.28
N VAL A 156 -13.59 -6.37 -33.33
CA VAL A 156 -13.30 -5.89 -31.97
C VAL A 156 -12.89 -7.04 -31.07
N PHE A 157 -13.65 -8.14 -31.03
CA PHE A 157 -13.42 -9.24 -30.08
C PHE A 157 -12.52 -10.35 -30.60
N GLY A 158 -12.22 -10.38 -31.92
CA GLY A 158 -11.49 -11.45 -32.58
C GLY A 158 -12.30 -12.74 -32.80
N GLN A 159 -13.52 -12.81 -32.27
CA GLN A 159 -14.40 -13.97 -32.34
C GLN A 159 -15.87 -13.58 -32.12
N LYS A 160 -16.80 -14.44 -32.55
CA LYS A 160 -18.23 -14.26 -32.27
C LYS A 160 -18.51 -14.37 -30.78
N LEU A 161 -19.46 -13.58 -30.28
CA LEU A 161 -20.01 -13.78 -28.94
C LEU A 161 -20.84 -15.06 -28.93
N SER A 162 -20.52 -15.97 -28.01
CA SER A 162 -21.31 -17.18 -27.76
C SER A 162 -22.53 -16.93 -26.88
N ARG A 163 -22.43 -15.95 -25.97
CA ARG A 163 -23.48 -15.54 -25.03
C ARG A 163 -23.43 -14.02 -24.86
N GLU A 164 -24.49 -13.47 -24.26
CA GLU A 164 -24.48 -12.07 -23.84
C GLU A 164 -23.32 -11.77 -22.88
N ALA A 165 -22.75 -10.58 -23.04
CA ALA A 165 -21.68 -10.08 -22.18
C ALA A 165 -21.82 -8.58 -22.01
N ASN A 166 -21.54 -8.09 -20.81
CA ASN A 166 -21.41 -6.66 -20.57
C ASN A 166 -20.01 -6.17 -20.98
N LEU A 167 -19.85 -4.85 -21.16
CA LEU A 167 -18.56 -4.26 -21.52
C LEU A 167 -17.47 -4.52 -20.48
N HIS A 168 -17.83 -4.60 -19.19
CA HIS A 168 -16.90 -4.91 -18.11
C HIS A 168 -16.25 -6.29 -18.28
N ASP A 169 -17.04 -7.33 -18.56
CA ASP A 169 -16.56 -8.70 -18.77
C ASP A 169 -15.78 -8.85 -20.08
N LEU A 170 -16.11 -8.03 -21.09
CA LEU A 170 -15.34 -7.94 -22.32
C LEU A 170 -13.97 -7.30 -22.04
N LEU A 171 -13.90 -6.20 -21.29
CA LEU A 171 -12.66 -5.51 -20.96
C LEU A 171 -11.70 -6.35 -20.11
N ARG A 172 -12.21 -7.35 -19.37
CA ARG A 172 -11.38 -8.34 -18.67
C ARG A 172 -10.60 -9.27 -19.58
N ARG A 173 -10.94 -9.36 -20.88
CA ARG A 173 -10.21 -10.22 -21.82
C ARG A 173 -8.84 -9.60 -22.13
N PRO A 174 -7.75 -10.39 -22.14
CA PRO A 174 -6.40 -9.86 -22.27
C PRO A 174 -6.12 -9.11 -23.58
N ASN A 175 -6.87 -9.43 -24.64
CA ASN A 175 -6.69 -8.84 -25.97
C ASN A 175 -7.59 -7.61 -26.21
N LEU A 176 -8.32 -7.15 -25.19
CA LEU A 176 -9.24 -6.02 -25.31
C LEU A 176 -8.78 -4.85 -24.44
N ASP A 177 -8.93 -3.67 -24.99
CA ASP A 177 -8.72 -2.40 -24.31
C ASP A 177 -10.00 -1.54 -24.41
N TYR A 178 -10.04 -0.51 -23.59
CA TYR A 178 -11.15 0.42 -23.50
C TYR A 178 -11.38 1.11 -24.84
N ALA A 179 -10.30 1.53 -25.51
CA ALA A 179 -10.36 2.23 -26.78
C ALA A 179 -11.05 1.40 -27.87
N ALA A 180 -10.72 0.12 -28.00
CA ALA A 180 -11.33 -0.80 -28.95
C ALA A 180 -12.83 -1.01 -28.65
N LEU A 181 -13.19 -1.18 -27.38
CA LEU A 181 -14.60 -1.32 -26.98
C LEU A 181 -15.41 -0.06 -27.29
N MET A 182 -14.83 1.14 -27.12
CA MET A 182 -15.49 2.41 -27.44
C MET A 182 -15.68 2.67 -28.94
N THR A 183 -15.21 1.77 -29.82
CA THR A 183 -15.53 1.81 -31.26
C THR A 183 -16.89 1.19 -31.58
N LEU A 184 -17.47 0.42 -30.65
CA LEU A 184 -18.77 -0.22 -30.84
C LEU A 184 -19.92 0.79 -30.74
N GLU A 185 -20.98 0.54 -31.50
CA GLU A 185 -22.20 1.35 -31.43
C GLU A 185 -22.82 1.27 -30.03
N GLY A 186 -23.08 2.44 -29.44
CA GLY A 186 -23.64 2.56 -28.08
C GLY A 186 -22.67 2.25 -26.94
N ALA A 187 -21.38 1.99 -27.21
CA ALA A 187 -20.41 1.71 -26.15
C ALA A 187 -19.87 2.95 -25.46
N ARG A 188 -19.87 4.11 -26.12
CA ARG A 188 -19.26 5.33 -25.60
C ARG A 188 -20.02 5.89 -24.40
N PRO A 189 -19.32 6.42 -23.39
CA PRO A 189 -19.96 7.21 -22.34
C PRO A 189 -20.58 8.49 -22.92
N SER A 190 -21.58 9.04 -22.22
CA SER A 190 -22.20 10.32 -22.59
C SER A 190 -21.28 11.53 -22.35
N GLU A 191 -20.36 11.41 -21.40
CA GLU A 191 -19.38 12.43 -21.03
C GLU A 191 -17.98 11.97 -21.46
N ASN A 192 -17.15 12.92 -21.89
CA ASN A 192 -15.75 12.63 -22.17
C ASN A 192 -15.00 12.40 -20.86
N LEU A 193 -14.39 11.23 -20.72
CA LEU A 193 -13.55 10.88 -19.58
C LEU A 193 -12.10 11.31 -19.82
N SER A 194 -11.39 11.68 -18.75
CA SER A 194 -9.95 11.96 -18.84
C SER A 194 -9.16 10.66 -19.10
N ALA A 195 -7.96 10.80 -19.67
CA ALA A 195 -7.08 9.66 -19.91
C ALA A 195 -6.74 8.91 -18.61
N GLU A 196 -6.58 9.63 -17.51
CA GLU A 196 -6.30 9.07 -16.18
C GLU A 196 -7.48 8.24 -15.64
N VAL A 197 -8.72 8.68 -15.87
CA VAL A 197 -9.91 7.91 -15.50
C VAL A 197 -10.00 6.64 -16.34
N ILE A 198 -9.79 6.73 -17.66
CA ILE A 198 -9.82 5.58 -18.56
C ILE A 198 -8.77 4.54 -18.15
N GLU A 199 -7.53 4.96 -17.92
CA GLU A 199 -6.44 4.10 -17.48
C GLU A 199 -6.79 3.40 -16.15
N GLN A 200 -7.31 4.15 -15.16
CA GLN A 200 -7.72 3.55 -13.89
C GLN A 200 -8.87 2.56 -14.02
N VAL A 201 -9.86 2.84 -14.88
CA VAL A 201 -10.94 1.89 -15.17
C VAL A 201 -10.39 0.61 -15.78
N GLU A 202 -9.50 0.71 -16.78
CA GLU A 202 -8.88 -0.46 -17.40
C GLU A 202 -8.10 -1.31 -16.39
N ILE A 203 -7.27 -0.66 -15.57
CA ILE A 203 -6.46 -1.32 -14.56
C ILE A 203 -7.37 -2.00 -13.54
N GLN A 204 -8.37 -1.30 -12.99
CA GLN A 204 -9.28 -1.89 -12.01
C GLN A 204 -10.01 -3.11 -12.57
N VAL A 205 -10.56 -3.01 -13.78
CA VAL A 205 -11.31 -4.12 -14.40
C VAL A 205 -10.40 -5.31 -14.72
N LYS A 206 -9.23 -5.08 -15.33
CA LYS A 206 -8.31 -6.15 -15.73
C LYS A 206 -7.69 -6.86 -14.52
N TYR A 207 -7.38 -6.12 -13.47
CA TYR A 207 -6.72 -6.66 -12.28
C TYR A 207 -7.68 -7.02 -11.13
N GLN A 208 -8.99 -6.78 -11.27
CA GLN A 208 -9.99 -6.97 -10.21
C GLN A 208 -9.84 -8.31 -9.49
N GLY A 209 -9.81 -9.43 -10.22
CA GLY A 209 -9.72 -10.75 -9.59
C GLY A 209 -8.42 -11.01 -8.84
N TYR A 210 -7.32 -10.39 -9.26
CA TYR A 210 -6.04 -10.48 -8.54
C TYR A 210 -6.05 -9.60 -7.30
N ILE A 211 -6.65 -8.40 -7.40
CA ILE A 211 -6.80 -7.46 -6.29
C ILE A 211 -7.74 -8.04 -5.23
N ASP A 212 -8.87 -8.63 -5.63
CA ASP A 212 -9.83 -9.27 -4.72
C ASP A 212 -9.17 -10.40 -3.92
N ARG A 213 -8.45 -11.30 -4.61
CA ARG A 213 -7.69 -12.36 -3.96
C ARG A 213 -6.65 -11.81 -2.98
N GLN A 214 -5.95 -10.74 -3.37
CA GLN A 214 -4.97 -10.10 -2.51
C GLN A 214 -5.63 -9.46 -1.27
N ASN A 215 -6.80 -8.85 -1.42
CA ASN A 215 -7.58 -8.30 -0.31
C ASN A 215 -8.07 -9.40 0.65
N GLU A 216 -8.56 -10.53 0.13
CA GLU A 216 -8.91 -11.70 0.95
C GLU A 216 -7.71 -12.23 1.74
N GLU A 217 -6.53 -12.29 1.11
CA GLU A 217 -5.28 -12.66 1.78
C GLU A 217 -4.89 -11.66 2.89
N ILE A 218 -5.06 -10.36 2.65
CA ILE A 218 -4.84 -9.30 3.65
C ILE A 218 -5.81 -9.45 4.83
N ASP A 219 -7.09 -9.59 4.56
CA ASP A 219 -8.13 -9.66 5.59
C ASP A 219 -7.96 -10.93 6.44
N SER A 220 -7.64 -12.08 5.85
CA SER A 220 -7.35 -13.30 6.60
C SER A 220 -6.12 -13.18 7.52
N ARG A 221 -5.15 -12.32 7.18
CA ARG A 221 -3.95 -12.08 8.00
C ARG A 221 -4.10 -10.92 8.97
N ARG A 222 -5.13 -10.10 8.81
CA ARG A 222 -5.36 -8.87 9.57
C ARG A 222 -5.48 -9.13 11.06
N ASP A 223 -6.10 -10.24 11.44
CA ASP A 223 -6.20 -10.68 12.83
C ASP A 223 -4.81 -10.86 13.44
N ILE A 224 -3.88 -11.51 12.74
CA ILE A 224 -2.51 -11.74 13.22
C ILE A 224 -1.70 -10.43 13.20
N GLU A 225 -1.85 -9.63 12.16
CA GLU A 225 -1.14 -8.35 12.02
C GLU A 225 -1.47 -7.35 13.14
N THR A 226 -2.73 -7.33 13.57
CA THR A 226 -3.24 -6.37 14.57
C THR A 226 -3.29 -6.93 15.98
N LEU A 227 -3.07 -8.23 16.17
CA LEU A 227 -3.10 -8.89 17.48
C LEU A 227 -1.98 -8.36 18.38
N LYS A 228 -2.36 -7.54 19.36
CA LYS A 228 -1.43 -6.89 20.29
C LYS A 228 -0.78 -7.88 21.23
N LEU A 229 0.52 -7.69 21.44
CA LEU A 229 1.30 -8.34 22.49
C LEU A 229 1.32 -7.43 23.72
N PRO A 230 1.30 -7.97 24.95
CA PRO A 230 1.48 -7.15 26.16
C PRO A 230 2.87 -6.50 26.20
N ASP A 231 2.92 -5.20 26.49
CA ASP A 231 4.17 -4.43 26.56
C ASP A 231 5.17 -4.99 27.60
N ASP A 232 4.65 -5.62 28.67
CA ASP A 232 5.39 -6.12 29.82
C ASP A 232 5.83 -7.60 29.72
N ILE A 233 5.59 -8.24 28.57
CA ILE A 233 5.89 -9.67 28.42
C ILE A 233 7.39 -9.97 28.53
N ASP A 234 7.73 -10.96 29.35
CA ASP A 234 9.05 -11.60 29.36
C ASP A 234 9.02 -12.89 28.52
N TYR A 235 9.57 -12.80 27.30
CA TYR A 235 9.59 -13.93 26.38
C TYR A 235 10.45 -15.10 26.88
N SER A 236 11.37 -14.89 27.83
CA SER A 236 12.20 -15.96 28.39
C SER A 236 11.37 -17.00 29.15
N LYS A 237 10.22 -16.58 29.70
CA LYS A 237 9.30 -17.43 30.44
C LYS A 237 8.28 -18.13 29.53
N VAL A 238 8.25 -17.81 28.24
CA VAL A 238 7.31 -18.40 27.28
C VAL A 238 7.79 -19.79 26.88
N LYS A 239 7.12 -20.81 27.41
CA LYS A 239 7.44 -22.23 27.15
C LYS A 239 7.27 -22.58 25.67
N GLY A 240 8.24 -23.30 25.13
CA GLY A 240 8.25 -23.82 23.76
C GLY A 240 8.97 -22.93 22.74
N LEU A 241 9.31 -21.68 23.09
CA LEU A 241 10.18 -20.86 22.25
C LEU A 241 11.64 -21.29 22.43
N SER A 242 12.42 -21.27 21.35
CA SER A 242 13.87 -21.49 21.42
C SER A 242 14.55 -20.30 22.09
N ALA A 243 15.70 -20.53 22.72
CA ALA A 243 16.48 -19.46 23.37
C ALA A 243 16.79 -18.29 22.41
N GLU A 244 17.10 -18.60 21.14
CA GLU A 244 17.33 -17.58 20.11
C GLU A 244 16.09 -16.72 19.84
N VAL A 245 14.92 -17.35 19.70
CA VAL A 245 13.66 -16.63 19.47
C VAL A 245 13.28 -15.80 20.70
N GLN A 246 13.44 -16.34 21.91
CA GLN A 246 13.19 -15.60 23.14
C GLN A 246 14.08 -14.36 23.25
N GLN A 247 15.38 -14.50 22.95
CA GLN A 247 16.33 -13.40 22.95
C GLN A 247 15.93 -12.31 21.95
N LYS A 248 15.61 -12.70 20.71
CA LYS A 248 15.19 -11.76 19.66
C LYS A 248 13.90 -11.03 20.02
N LEU A 249 12.89 -11.75 20.51
CA LEU A 249 11.62 -11.12 20.91
C LEU A 249 11.79 -10.18 22.11
N ASN A 250 12.63 -10.54 23.09
CA ASN A 250 12.92 -9.67 24.23
C ASN A 250 13.77 -8.45 23.85
N GLN A 251 14.61 -8.56 22.82
CA GLN A 251 15.39 -7.44 22.29
C GLN A 251 14.52 -6.47 21.48
N HIS A 252 13.68 -6.99 20.58
CA HIS A 252 12.88 -6.18 19.67
C HIS A 252 11.57 -5.68 20.27
N LYS A 253 11.03 -6.35 21.30
CA LYS A 253 9.75 -6.04 21.97
C LYS A 253 8.62 -5.69 20.97
N PRO A 254 8.22 -6.64 20.11
CA PRO A 254 7.23 -6.36 19.08
C PRO A 254 5.86 -6.03 19.69
N GLU A 255 5.17 -5.04 19.11
CA GLU A 255 3.84 -4.58 19.55
C GLU A 255 2.74 -5.56 19.12
N THR A 256 2.91 -6.25 18.00
CA THR A 256 1.94 -7.20 17.47
C THR A 256 2.56 -8.54 17.08
N VAL A 257 1.72 -9.58 17.01
CA VAL A 257 2.13 -10.90 16.53
C VAL A 257 2.61 -10.85 15.08
N GLY A 258 1.99 -10.02 14.24
CA GLY A 258 2.47 -9.75 12.88
C GLY A 258 3.89 -9.23 12.86
N GLN A 259 4.19 -8.20 13.67
CA GLN A 259 5.55 -7.67 13.77
C GLN A 259 6.54 -8.73 14.26
N ALA A 260 6.17 -9.51 15.27
CA ALA A 260 6.98 -10.61 15.78
C ALA A 260 7.32 -11.64 14.68
N SER A 261 6.37 -11.95 13.79
CA SER A 261 6.54 -12.92 12.70
C SER A 261 7.58 -12.49 11.65
N ARG A 262 7.85 -11.18 11.54
CA ARG A 262 8.80 -10.60 10.58
C ARG A 262 10.22 -10.49 11.11
N ILE A 263 10.43 -10.73 12.41
CA ILE A 263 11.78 -10.71 13.00
C ILE A 263 12.57 -11.90 12.43
N SER A 264 13.77 -11.62 11.93
CA SER A 264 14.64 -12.65 11.33
C SER A 264 14.89 -13.79 12.31
N GLY A 265 14.58 -15.02 11.90
CA GLY A 265 14.74 -16.23 12.71
C GLY A 265 13.55 -16.58 13.61
N VAL A 266 12.47 -15.77 13.61
CA VAL A 266 11.20 -16.19 14.19
C VAL A 266 10.48 -17.11 13.20
N THR A 267 10.16 -18.32 13.65
CA THR A 267 9.54 -19.34 12.79
C THR A 267 8.01 -19.31 12.88
N PRO A 268 7.29 -19.85 11.88
CA PRO A 268 5.83 -19.99 11.97
C PRO A 268 5.36 -20.76 13.21
N ALA A 269 6.14 -21.74 13.66
CA ALA A 269 5.87 -22.48 14.90
C ALA A 269 5.97 -21.59 16.15
N ALA A 270 6.94 -20.69 16.21
CA ALA A 270 7.06 -19.71 17.30
C ALA A 270 5.87 -18.73 17.31
N VAL A 271 5.42 -18.27 16.14
CA VAL A 271 4.23 -17.42 16.01
C VAL A 271 2.98 -18.13 16.51
N ALA A 272 2.79 -19.40 16.13
CA ALA A 272 1.68 -20.22 16.62
C ALA A 272 1.71 -20.37 18.15
N LEU A 273 2.88 -20.59 18.74
CA LEU A 273 3.04 -20.65 20.20
C LEU A 273 2.65 -19.32 20.87
N LEU A 274 3.09 -18.18 20.34
CA LEU A 274 2.71 -16.86 20.86
C LEU A 274 1.18 -16.67 20.86
N MET A 275 0.50 -17.06 19.78
CA MET A 275 -0.96 -16.99 19.70
C MET A 275 -1.66 -17.88 20.74
N VAL A 276 -1.13 -19.08 20.99
CA VAL A 276 -1.67 -20.00 22.02
C VAL A 276 -1.51 -19.39 23.41
N HIS A 277 -0.35 -18.81 23.73
CA HIS A 277 -0.09 -18.17 25.02
C HIS A 277 -0.94 -16.91 25.22
N LEU A 278 -1.17 -16.12 24.16
CA LEU A 278 -2.12 -15.00 24.17
C LEU A 278 -3.53 -15.46 24.55
N LYS A 279 -4.05 -16.52 23.91
CA LYS A 279 -5.39 -17.05 24.21
C LYS A 279 -5.53 -17.58 25.64
N ARG A 280 -4.45 -18.17 26.19
CA ARG A 280 -4.45 -18.70 27.58
C ARG A 280 -4.25 -17.62 28.64
N GLY A 281 -3.84 -16.42 28.21
CA GLY A 281 -3.27 -15.38 29.06
C GLY A 281 -1.86 -15.76 29.50
N PHE A 282 -0.91 -14.83 29.39
CA PHE A 282 0.50 -15.01 29.77
C PHE A 282 0.68 -15.16 31.30
N LYS A 283 -0.03 -16.09 31.94
CA LYS A 283 -0.16 -16.27 33.41
C LYS A 283 1.15 -16.61 34.13
N GLY A 284 2.26 -16.78 33.41
CA GLY A 284 3.61 -16.94 33.96
C GLY A 284 4.71 -16.22 33.19
N ALA A 285 4.36 -15.38 32.21
CA ALA A 285 5.30 -14.61 31.39
C ALA A 285 5.12 -13.08 31.55
N LYS A 286 4.41 -12.68 32.61
CA LYS A 286 4.44 -11.32 33.16
C LYS A 286 5.43 -11.23 34.31
#